data_AF-A0A821WFH8-F1
#
_entry.id   AF-A0A821WFH8-F1
#
_cell.length_a   1.000
_cell.length_b   1.000
_cell.length_c   1.000
_cell.angle_alpha   90.00
_cell.angle_beta   90.00
_cell.angle_gamma   90.00
#
_symmetry.space_group_name_H-M   'P 1'
#
loop_
_entity.id
_entity.type
_entity.pdbx_description
1 polymer ?
#
loop_
_entity_poly.entity_id
_entity_poly.type
_entity_poly.pdbx_seq_one_letter_code
_entity_poly.pdbx_strand_id
1 'polypeptide(L)'
;MESMNNIRTVHQLNKQGSLADKYESLTNQCLKISRRYCLIQSALWGIDFAFPLFVVSALYESALMLVDHGVLQPKDFIWLYAYISFALASTNFAYILIYELGKSTSAVASFLDLFDLIPKIDNNSTDGMEITDLKGDIKFDQVHFVYPSRPNRVIYKNFNLHIKSGQSVAIVG
;
A
#
# COMPACT_ATOMS: atom_id res chain seq x y z
N MET A 1 -4.48 -13.10 8.67
CA MET A 1 -5.63 -12.70 9.50
C MET A 1 -6.78 -13.67 9.41
N GLU A 2 -7.25 -14.04 8.21
CA GLU A 2 -8.36 -14.98 8.02
C GLU A 2 -8.20 -16.31 8.80
N SER A 3 -7.01 -16.92 8.75
CA SER A 3 -6.74 -18.17 9.47
C SER A 3 -6.65 -18.02 10.99
N MET A 4 -6.33 -16.82 11.49
CA MET A 4 -6.30 -16.53 12.92
C MET A 4 -7.72 -16.33 13.46
N ASN A 5 -8.59 -15.67 12.69
CA ASN A 5 -9.99 -15.50 13.04
C ASN A 5 -10.75 -16.85 13.06
N ASN A 6 -10.35 -17.81 12.22
CA ASN A 6 -11.00 -19.12 12.09
C ASN A 6 -10.17 -20.27 12.71
N ILE A 7 -9.43 -20.01 13.79
CA ILE A 7 -8.48 -20.99 14.36
C ILE A 7 -9.15 -22.31 14.80
N ARG A 8 -10.39 -22.25 15.33
CA ARG A 8 -11.16 -23.45 15.72
C ARG A 8 -11.47 -24.32 14.51
N THR A 9 -11.87 -23.71 13.40
CA THR A 9 -12.19 -24.42 12.15
C THR A 9 -10.95 -25.07 11.55
N VAL A 10 -9.81 -24.36 11.55
CA VAL A 10 -8.54 -24.90 11.05
C VAL A 10 -8.10 -26.11 11.88
N HIS A 11 -8.31 -26.06 13.20
CA HIS A 11 -8.01 -27.16 14.10
C HIS A 11 -8.95 -28.35 13.90
N GLN A 12 -10.27 -28.12 13.83
CA GLN A 12 -11.27 -29.15 13.60
C GLN A 12 -11.08 -29.90 12.27
N LEU A 13 -10.62 -29.20 11.23
CA LEU A 13 -10.34 -29.79 9.92
C LEU A 13 -8.93 -30.39 9.80
N ASN A 14 -8.12 -30.32 10.87
CA ASN A 14 -6.72 -30.75 10.90
C ASN A 14 -5.90 -30.18 9.72
N LYS A 15 -6.17 -28.92 9.35
CA LYS A 15 -5.53 -28.22 8.21
C LYS A 15 -4.35 -27.34 8.62
N GLN A 16 -3.90 -27.46 9.86
CA GLN A 16 -2.78 -26.67 10.40
C GLN A 16 -1.50 -26.85 9.57
N GLY A 17 -1.16 -28.10 9.22
CA GLY A 17 0.02 -28.41 8.37
C GLY A 17 -0.08 -27.78 6.98
N SER A 18 -1.17 -28.00 6.25
CA SER A 18 -1.37 -27.43 4.91
C SER A 18 -1.34 -25.90 4.90
N LEU A 19 -1.83 -25.25 5.97
CA LEU A 19 -1.76 -23.80 6.11
C LEU A 19 -0.32 -23.35 6.40
N ALA A 20 0.41 -24.07 7.26
CA ALA A 20 1.81 -23.83 7.55
C ALA A 20 2.65 -23.93 6.27
N ASP A 21 2.46 -24.99 5.47
CA ASP A 21 3.14 -25.18 4.18
C ASP A 21 2.84 -24.03 3.21
N LYS A 22 1.58 -23.60 3.14
CA LYS A 22 1.18 -22.47 2.30
C LYS A 22 1.84 -21.17 2.76
N TYR A 23 1.88 -20.92 4.06
CA TYR A 23 2.54 -19.74 4.63
C TYR A 23 4.05 -19.79 4.41
N GLU A 24 4.67 -20.96 4.61
CA GLU A 24 6.09 -21.19 4.35
C GLU A 24 6.43 -20.96 2.88
N SER A 25 5.63 -21.47 1.94
CA SER A 25 5.83 -21.24 0.50
C SER A 25 5.79 -19.75 0.15
N LEU A 26 4.77 -19.01 0.64
CA LEU A 26 4.65 -17.57 0.41
C LEU A 26 5.82 -16.80 1.04
N THR A 27 6.23 -17.19 2.24
CA THR A 27 7.35 -16.58 2.96
C THR A 27 8.67 -16.85 2.24
N ASN A 28 8.91 -18.09 1.79
CA ASN A 28 10.11 -18.47 1.04
C ASN A 28 10.21 -17.74 -0.30
N GLN A 29 9.09 -17.50 -0.99
CA GLN A 29 9.06 -16.69 -2.20
C GLN A 29 9.47 -15.23 -1.91
N CYS A 30 8.85 -14.61 -0.90
CA CYS A 30 9.22 -13.27 -0.45
C CYS A 30 10.70 -13.21 -0.04
N LEU A 31 11.18 -14.20 0.69
CA LEU A 31 12.55 -14.28 1.19
C LEU A 31 13.58 -14.42 0.06
N LYS A 32 13.29 -15.17 -1.00
CA LYS A 32 14.16 -15.24 -2.20
C LYS A 32 14.30 -13.88 -2.88
N ILE A 33 13.19 -13.15 -3.01
CA ILE A 33 13.18 -11.80 -3.60
C ILE A 33 13.96 -10.84 -2.70
N SER A 34 13.65 -10.82 -1.41
CA SER A 34 14.31 -9.97 -0.42
C SER A 34 15.80 -10.24 -0.29
N ARG A 35 16.24 -11.50 -0.36
CA ARG A 35 17.68 -11.85 -0.35
C ARG A 35 18.41 -11.29 -1.56
N ARG A 36 17.85 -11.47 -2.77
CA ARG A 36 18.45 -10.90 -3.99
C ARG A 36 18.48 -9.38 -3.93
N TYR A 37 17.38 -8.77 -3.51
CA TYR A 37 17.29 -7.33 -3.31
C TYR A 37 18.34 -6.82 -2.32
N CYS A 38 18.48 -7.46 -1.17
CA CYS A 38 19.45 -7.09 -0.14
C CYS A 38 20.90 -7.18 -0.65
N LEU A 39 21.26 -8.25 -1.37
CA LEU A 39 22.60 -8.39 -1.95
C LEU A 39 22.92 -7.31 -2.99
N ILE A 40 21.95 -6.98 -3.84
CA ILE A 40 22.11 -5.92 -4.84
C ILE A 40 22.24 -4.57 -4.12
N GLN A 41 21.37 -4.30 -3.14
CA GLN A 41 21.41 -3.05 -2.38
C GLN A 41 22.72 -2.91 -1.61
N SER A 42 23.15 -3.91 -0.86
CA SER A 42 24.41 -3.81 -0.09
C SER A 42 25.62 -3.57 -0.99
N ALA A 43 25.66 -4.17 -2.18
CA ALA A 43 26.70 -3.90 -3.17
C ALA A 43 26.63 -2.45 -3.70
N LEU A 44 25.43 -1.96 -4.03
CA LEU A 44 25.23 -0.57 -4.49
C LEU A 44 25.63 0.45 -3.43
N TRP A 45 25.19 0.27 -2.18
CA TRP A 45 25.60 1.12 -1.05
C TRP A 45 27.10 1.07 -0.80
N GLY A 46 27.72 -0.12 -0.93
CA GLY A 46 29.17 -0.26 -0.82
C GLY A 46 29.93 0.55 -1.88
N ILE A 47 29.46 0.52 -3.14
CA ILE A 47 30.02 1.32 -4.24
C ILE A 47 29.79 2.81 -4.00
N ASP A 48 28.60 3.19 -3.56
CA ASP A 48 28.21 4.58 -3.28
C ASP A 48 29.10 5.22 -2.19
N PHE A 49 29.51 4.45 -1.17
CA PHE A 49 30.47 4.93 -0.17
C PHE A 49 31.93 4.88 -0.63
N ALA A 50 32.33 3.88 -1.42
CA ALA A 50 33.72 3.71 -1.86
C ALA A 50 34.13 4.73 -2.94
N PHE A 51 33.22 5.05 -3.86
CA PHE A 51 33.51 5.90 -5.01
C PHE A 51 33.91 7.34 -4.62
N PRO A 52 33.19 8.05 -3.72
CA PRO A 52 33.60 9.37 -3.27
C PRO A 52 34.97 9.38 -2.59
N LEU A 53 35.30 8.34 -1.82
CA LEU A 53 36.63 8.24 -1.18
C LEU A 53 37.75 8.18 -2.22
N PHE A 54 37.56 7.40 -3.29
CA PHE A 54 38.52 7.33 -4.40
C PHE A 54 38.67 8.68 -5.10
N VAL A 55 37.55 9.37 -5.37
CA VAL A 55 37.56 10.71 -5.98
C VAL A 55 38.29 11.72 -5.10
N VAL A 56 38.05 11.70 -3.78
CA VAL A 56 38.72 12.60 -2.83
C VAL A 56 40.23 12.34 -2.80
N SER A 57 40.66 11.08 -2.80
CA SER A 57 42.08 10.73 -2.85
C SER A 57 42.76 11.23 -4.13
N ALA A 58 42.12 11.05 -5.30
CA ALA A 58 42.66 11.54 -6.57
C ALA A 58 42.67 13.08 -6.65
N LEU A 59 41.64 13.74 -6.12
CA LEU A 59 41.60 15.20 -6.01
C LEU A 59 42.69 15.73 -5.08
N TYR A 60 42.98 15.04 -3.99
CA TYR A 60 44.05 15.42 -3.07
C TYR A 60 45.43 15.29 -3.72
N GLU A 61 45.70 14.19 -4.44
CA GLU A 61 46.97 13.98 -5.15
C GLU A 61 47.19 15.00 -6.27
N SER A 62 46.17 15.28 -7.08
CA SER A 62 46.24 16.32 -8.11
C SER A 62 46.39 17.72 -7.51
N ALA A 63 45.75 18.00 -6.37
CA ALA A 63 45.91 19.26 -5.66
C ALA A 63 47.35 19.47 -5.15
N LEU A 64 48.00 18.43 -4.63
CA LEU A 64 49.42 18.50 -4.24
C LEU A 64 50.31 18.86 -5.42
N MET A 65 50.10 18.21 -6.58
CA MET A 65 50.86 18.53 -7.80
C MET A 65 50.68 19.99 -8.24
N LEU A 66 49.46 20.54 -8.13
CA LEU A 66 49.16 21.95 -8.48
C LEU A 66 49.75 22.96 -7.49
N VAL A 67 49.84 22.58 -6.21
CA VAL A 67 50.50 23.38 -5.17
C VAL A 67 52.01 23.42 -5.41
N ASP A 68 52.62 22.29 -5.75
CA ASP A 68 54.06 22.21 -6.05
C ASP A 68 54.47 23.05 -7.27
N HIS A 69 53.59 23.16 -8.27
CA HIS A 69 53.79 24.03 -9.43
C HIS A 69 53.44 25.51 -9.16
N GLY A 70 53.05 25.87 -7.93
CA GLY A 70 52.75 27.24 -7.51
C GLY A 70 51.46 27.83 -8.11
N VAL A 71 50.64 27.01 -8.77
CA VAL A 71 49.40 27.46 -9.44
C VAL A 71 48.26 27.65 -8.44
N LEU A 72 48.27 26.89 -7.35
CA LEU A 72 47.15 26.84 -6.41
C LEU A 72 47.62 26.95 -4.96
N GLN A 73 46.92 27.74 -4.15
CA GLN A 73 47.21 27.85 -2.72
C GLN A 73 46.44 26.78 -1.94
N PRO A 74 47.04 26.09 -0.96
CA PRO A 74 46.37 25.02 -0.20
C PRO A 74 45.04 25.45 0.42
N LYS A 75 44.94 26.71 0.86
CA LYS A 75 43.70 27.28 1.41
C LYS A 75 42.54 27.26 0.41
N ASP A 76 42.82 27.59 -0.85
CA ASP A 76 41.78 27.76 -1.88
C ASP A 76 41.21 26.40 -2.30
N PHE A 77 42.03 25.34 -2.26
CA PHE A 77 41.58 23.96 -2.44
C PHE A 77 40.61 23.51 -1.35
N ILE A 78 40.95 23.76 -0.07
CA ILE A 78 40.11 23.35 1.07
C ILE A 78 38.74 24.02 1.00
N TRP A 79 38.69 25.32 0.68
CA TRP A 79 37.43 26.04 0.53
C TRP A 79 36.60 25.54 -0.66
N LEU A 80 37.23 25.28 -1.81
CA LEU A 80 36.55 24.73 -2.99
C LEU A 80 35.97 23.34 -2.70
N TYR A 81 36.75 22.46 -2.06
CA TYR A 81 36.30 21.14 -1.66
C TYR A 81 35.13 21.19 -0.67
N ALA A 82 35.22 22.04 0.35
CA ALA A 82 34.16 22.24 1.33
C ALA A 82 32.86 22.73 0.66
N TYR A 83 32.97 23.67 -0.29
CA TYR A 83 31.82 24.22 -1.00
C TYR A 83 31.12 23.16 -1.87
N ILE A 84 31.89 22.38 -2.64
CA ILE A 84 31.35 21.30 -3.47
C ILE A 84 30.68 20.22 -2.61
N SER A 85 31.33 19.84 -1.50
CA SER A 85 30.79 18.83 -0.58
C SER A 85 29.47 19.27 0.04
N PHE A 86 29.38 20.55 0.43
CA PHE A 86 28.14 21.12 0.96
C PHE A 86 27.01 21.18 -0.07
N ALA A 87 27.32 21.54 -1.32
CA ALA A 87 26.36 21.54 -2.42
C ALA A 87 25.81 20.12 -2.72
N LEU A 88 26.68 19.10 -2.67
CA LEU A 88 26.26 17.70 -2.85
C LEU A 88 25.37 17.22 -1.70
N ALA A 89 25.75 17.52 -0.45
CA ALA A 89 24.97 17.13 0.72
C ALA A 89 23.56 17.76 0.72
N SER A 90 23.46 19.05 0.39
CA SER A 90 22.16 19.74 0.30
C SER A 90 21.26 19.16 -0.79
N THR A 91 21.83 18.79 -1.93
CA THR A 91 21.08 18.15 -3.03
C THR A 91 20.58 16.76 -2.63
N ASN A 92 21.38 15.98 -1.91
CA ASN A 92 20.97 14.65 -1.42
C ASN A 92 19.76 14.76 -0.46
N PHE A 93 19.78 15.72 0.45
CA PHE A 93 18.65 15.98 1.35
C PHE A 93 17.37 16.35 0.57
N ALA A 94 17.49 17.22 -0.43
CA ALA A 94 16.37 17.59 -1.30
C ALA A 94 15.81 16.39 -2.07
N TYR A 95 16.68 15.49 -2.57
CA TYR A 95 16.27 14.27 -3.27
C TYR A 95 15.43 13.35 -2.37
N ILE A 96 15.88 13.10 -1.14
CA ILE A 96 15.15 12.27 -0.17
C ILE A 96 13.76 12.86 0.10
N LEU A 97 13.68 14.18 0.28
CA LEU A 97 12.42 14.87 0.52
C LEU A 97 11.45 14.75 -0.67
N ILE A 98 11.94 14.92 -1.90
CA ILE A 98 11.12 14.74 -3.11
C ILE A 98 10.58 13.31 -3.21
N TYR A 99 11.41 12.31 -2.91
CA TYR A 99 11.00 10.90 -2.94
C TYR A 99 9.90 10.60 -1.92
N GLU A 100 10.05 11.04 -0.68
CA GLU A 100 9.03 10.84 0.37
C GLU A 100 7.73 11.59 0.06
N LEU A 101 7.83 12.81 -0.50
CA LEU A 101 6.65 13.54 -0.97
C LEU A 101 5.92 12.78 -2.09
N GLY A 102 6.63 12.21 -3.06
CA GLY A 102 6.02 11.42 -4.13
C GLY A 102 5.30 10.17 -3.61
N LYS A 103 5.85 9.51 -2.59
CA LYS A 103 5.18 8.39 -1.93
C LYS A 103 3.94 8.84 -1.16
N SER A 104 4.03 9.96 -0.45
CA SER A 104 2.92 10.55 0.31
C SER A 104 1.76 10.95 -0.61
N THR A 105 2.04 11.62 -1.73
CA THR A 105 0.98 12.04 -2.68
C THR A 105 0.24 10.86 -3.27
N SER A 106 0.92 9.75 -3.58
CA SER A 106 0.26 8.52 -4.03
C SER A 106 -0.66 7.93 -2.97
N ALA A 107 -0.24 7.92 -1.70
CA ALA A 107 -1.08 7.41 -0.61
C ALA A 107 -2.29 8.30 -0.37
N VAL A 108 -2.10 9.62 -0.40
CA VAL A 108 -3.19 10.61 -0.28
C VAL A 108 -4.17 10.46 -1.44
N ALA A 109 -3.71 10.25 -2.68
CA ALA A 109 -4.59 10.03 -3.82
C ALA A 109 -5.51 8.82 -3.60
N SER A 110 -4.96 7.67 -3.21
CA SER A 110 -5.79 6.47 -2.92
C SER A 110 -6.75 6.67 -1.75
N PHE A 111 -6.36 7.49 -0.76
CA PHE A 111 -7.25 7.84 0.34
C PHE A 111 -8.40 8.75 -0.15
N LEU A 112 -8.10 9.77 -0.94
CA LEU A 112 -9.11 10.68 -1.51
C LEU A 112 -10.08 9.94 -2.43
N ASP A 113 -9.60 9.00 -3.25
CA ASP A 113 -10.46 8.15 -4.08
C ASP A 113 -11.52 7.38 -3.26
N LEU A 114 -11.17 6.96 -2.04
CA LEU A 114 -12.09 6.31 -1.11
C LEU A 114 -12.96 7.31 -0.34
N PHE A 115 -12.41 8.46 0.00
CA PHE A 115 -13.10 9.50 0.77
C PHE A 115 -14.20 10.18 -0.06
N ASP A 116 -13.92 10.45 -1.34
CA ASP A 116 -14.85 11.07 -2.28
C ASP A 116 -15.86 10.05 -2.87
N LEU A 117 -15.78 8.79 -2.47
CA LEU A 117 -16.71 7.76 -2.90
C LEU A 117 -18.12 8.04 -2.33
N ILE A 118 -19.04 8.42 -3.21
CA ILE A 118 -20.46 8.58 -2.85
C ILE A 118 -21.15 7.21 -2.96
N PRO A 119 -21.57 6.58 -1.84
CA PRO A 119 -22.26 5.30 -1.88
C PRO A 119 -23.67 5.48 -2.47
N LYS A 120 -24.12 4.50 -3.27
CA LYS A 120 -25.50 4.49 -3.80
C LYS A 120 -26.57 4.36 -2.72
N ILE A 121 -26.21 3.75 -1.59
CA ILE A 121 -27.05 3.60 -0.41
C ILE A 121 -26.28 4.26 0.72
N ASP A 122 -26.70 5.46 1.10
CA ASP A 122 -26.08 6.22 2.17
C ASP A 122 -26.78 5.91 3.50
N ASN A 123 -26.06 5.26 4.41
CA ASN A 123 -26.56 4.92 5.75
C ASN A 123 -26.60 6.13 6.69
N ASN A 124 -25.87 7.20 6.39
CA ASN A 124 -25.80 8.39 7.23
C ASN A 124 -26.73 9.49 6.76
N SER A 125 -27.38 9.31 5.60
CA SER A 125 -28.37 10.27 5.12
C SER A 125 -29.58 10.31 6.05
N THR A 126 -30.00 11.52 6.40
CA THR A 126 -31.28 11.77 7.10
C THR A 126 -32.45 11.86 6.12
N ASP A 127 -32.19 11.73 4.82
CA ASP A 127 -33.22 11.77 3.80
C ASP A 127 -34.01 10.46 3.81
N GLY A 128 -35.33 10.58 3.84
CA GLY A 128 -36.22 9.44 3.89
C GLY A 128 -37.50 9.78 4.63
N MET A 129 -38.45 8.86 4.57
CA MET A 129 -39.66 8.94 5.38
C MET A 129 -39.41 8.20 6.69
N GLU A 130 -39.42 8.94 7.80
CA GLU A 130 -39.47 8.33 9.12
C GLU A 130 -40.89 7.81 9.37
N ILE A 131 -41.03 6.49 9.53
CA ILE A 131 -42.33 5.84 9.73
C ILE A 131 -42.64 5.81 11.23
N THR A 132 -43.57 6.66 11.68
CA THR A 132 -43.97 6.78 13.09
C THR A 132 -44.93 5.69 13.56
N ASP A 133 -45.81 5.20 12.68
CA ASP A 133 -46.75 4.08 12.94
C ASP A 133 -46.54 2.95 11.92
N LEU A 134 -45.67 1.99 12.26
CA LEU A 134 -45.33 0.87 11.38
C LEU A 134 -46.29 -0.31 11.60
N LYS A 135 -47.24 -0.50 10.69
CA LYS A 135 -48.17 -1.66 10.72
C LYS A 135 -47.51 -2.99 10.34
N GLY A 136 -46.37 -2.97 9.63
CA GLY A 136 -45.63 -4.19 9.26
C GLY A 136 -46.24 -5.04 8.14
N ASP A 137 -46.98 -4.43 7.20
CA ASP A 137 -47.43 -5.09 5.96
C ASP A 137 -46.30 -5.02 4.91
N ILE A 138 -45.78 -6.17 4.47
CA ILE A 138 -44.59 -6.24 3.61
C ILE A 138 -44.97 -6.87 2.27
N LYS A 139 -44.74 -6.14 1.17
CA LYS A 139 -45.00 -6.62 -0.20
C LYS A 139 -43.73 -6.54 -1.06
N PHE A 140 -43.38 -7.63 -1.70
CA PHE A 140 -42.44 -7.73 -2.81
C PHE A 140 -43.24 -7.84 -4.11
N ASP A 141 -42.98 -6.95 -5.06
CA ASP A 141 -43.71 -6.87 -6.33
C ASP A 141 -42.72 -6.91 -7.49
N GLN A 142 -42.83 -7.94 -8.33
CA GLN A 142 -41.99 -8.18 -9.52
C GLN A 142 -40.49 -7.94 -9.29
N VAL A 143 -39.96 -8.42 -8.17
CA VAL A 143 -38.56 -8.14 -7.79
C VAL A 143 -37.60 -8.94 -8.68
N HIS A 144 -36.63 -8.22 -9.24
CA HIS A 144 -35.49 -8.78 -9.94
C HIS A 144 -34.22 -8.48 -9.16
N PHE A 145 -33.42 -9.52 -8.89
CA PHE A 145 -32.22 -9.34 -8.09
C PHE A 145 -31.06 -10.19 -8.60
N VAL A 146 -29.89 -9.55 -8.66
CA VAL A 146 -28.60 -10.11 -9.05
C VAL A 146 -27.54 -9.55 -8.11
N TYR A 147 -26.70 -10.42 -7.55
CA TYR A 147 -25.55 -9.95 -6.77
C TYR A 147 -24.51 -9.30 -7.70
N PRO A 148 -24.00 -8.09 -7.38
CA PRO A 148 -22.98 -7.42 -8.20
C PRO A 148 -21.69 -8.23 -8.38
N SER A 149 -21.32 -9.04 -7.39
CA SER A 149 -20.14 -9.93 -7.45
C SER A 149 -20.31 -11.10 -8.42
N ARG A 150 -21.54 -11.42 -8.84
CA ARG A 150 -21.90 -12.53 -9.73
C ARG A 150 -23.00 -12.11 -10.72
N PRO A 151 -22.70 -11.19 -11.65
CA PRO A 151 -23.72 -10.58 -12.53
C PRO A 151 -24.40 -11.59 -13.46
N ASN A 152 -23.74 -12.70 -13.76
CA ASN A 152 -24.27 -13.74 -14.66
C ASN A 152 -25.27 -14.68 -14.00
N ARG A 153 -25.50 -14.59 -12.68
CA ARG A 153 -26.44 -15.46 -11.96
C ARG A 153 -27.57 -14.65 -11.36
N VAL A 154 -28.72 -14.68 -12.04
CA VAL A 154 -29.96 -14.10 -11.53
C VAL A 154 -30.48 -14.93 -10.37
N ILE A 155 -30.74 -14.30 -9.22
CA ILE A 155 -31.26 -14.96 -8.01
C ILE A 155 -32.78 -14.91 -8.01
N TYR A 156 -33.35 -13.72 -8.20
CA TYR A 156 -34.79 -13.52 -8.31
C TYR A 156 -35.16 -12.98 -9.69
N LYS A 157 -36.15 -13.61 -10.33
CA LYS A 157 -36.74 -13.18 -11.60
C LYS A 157 -38.24 -13.10 -11.42
N ASN A 158 -38.81 -11.89 -11.46
CA ASN A 158 -40.24 -11.63 -11.23
C ASN A 158 -40.74 -12.18 -9.87
N PHE A 159 -39.99 -11.99 -8.79
CA PHE A 159 -40.39 -12.50 -7.47
C PHE A 159 -41.52 -11.65 -6.86
N ASN A 160 -42.60 -12.30 -6.44
CA ASN A 160 -43.77 -11.67 -5.81
C ASN A 160 -44.08 -12.36 -4.49
N LEU A 161 -44.26 -11.59 -3.42
CA LEU A 161 -44.62 -12.10 -2.10
C LEU A 161 -45.37 -11.03 -1.31
N HIS A 162 -46.43 -11.39 -0.61
CA HIS A 162 -47.14 -10.49 0.30
C HIS A 162 -47.25 -11.13 1.67
N ILE A 163 -46.74 -10.44 2.69
CA ILE A 163 -46.78 -10.82 4.10
C ILE A 163 -47.65 -9.79 4.81
N LYS A 164 -48.81 -10.23 5.31
CA LYS A 164 -49.73 -9.34 6.01
C LYS A 164 -49.21 -9.00 7.41
N SER A 165 -49.63 -7.84 7.92
CA SER A 165 -49.37 -7.46 9.32
C SER A 165 -49.76 -8.58 10.30
N GLY A 166 -48.84 -8.93 11.21
CA GLY A 166 -49.02 -10.01 12.20
C GLY A 166 -48.92 -11.43 11.65
N GLN A 167 -48.76 -11.62 10.34
CA GLN A 167 -48.63 -12.93 9.72
C GLN A 167 -47.19 -13.45 9.83
N SER A 168 -47.05 -14.70 10.28
CA SER A 168 -45.78 -15.42 10.17
C SER A 168 -45.78 -16.21 8.86
N VAL A 169 -44.75 -15.98 8.03
CA VAL A 169 -44.54 -16.72 6.78
C VAL A 169 -43.22 -17.47 6.88
N ALA A 170 -43.27 -18.76 6.56
CA ALA A 170 -42.07 -19.57 6.40
C ALA A 170 -41.67 -19.56 4.92
N ILE A 171 -40.46 -19.10 4.62
CA ILE A 171 -39.87 -19.27 3.30
C ILE A 171 -39.16 -20.61 3.30
N VAL A 172 -39.69 -21.56 2.55
CA VAL A 172 -39.10 -22.89 2.36
C VAL A 172 -38.56 -22.97 0.94
N GLY A 173 -37.38 -23.56 0.79
CA GLY A 173 -36.65 -23.66 -0.48
C GLY A 173 -35.43 -24.54 -0.34
#